data_AF-A0A4Q0M787-F1
#
_entry.id   AF-A0A4Q0M787-F1
#
_cell.length_a   1.000
_cell.length_b   1.000
_cell.length_c   1.000
_cell.angle_alpha   90.00
_cell.angle_beta   90.00
_cell.angle_gamma   90.00
#
_symmetry.space_group_name_H-M   'P 1'
#
loop_
_entity.id
_entity.type
_entity.pdbx_description
1 polymer ?
#
loop_
_entity_poly.entity_id
_entity_poly.type
_entity_poly.pdbx_seq_one_letter_code
_entity_poly.pdbx_strand_id
1 'polypeptide(L)'
;MKAQTQKETKVKPVLFDGFLVTGYVDNGAYINCTGPGVRFTKKPVSVLLGFLPGLRIKEDKVPEGASKNSAVTPSLGFGLTAAYKHLAIQVPFYYTSKTATKDGKWNPGIGIGYKF
;
A
#
# COMPACT_ATOMS: atom_id res chain seq x y z
N MET A 1 16.16 36.27 19.76
CA MET A 1 16.19 35.11 18.83
C MET A 1 15.48 33.94 19.51
N LYS A 2 14.38 33.40 18.95
CA LYS A 2 13.77 32.17 19.48
C LYS A 2 14.56 30.99 18.93
N ALA A 3 15.13 30.17 19.82
CA ALA A 3 15.76 28.91 19.45
C ALA A 3 14.74 28.03 18.73
N GLN A 4 14.98 27.73 17.46
CA GLN A 4 14.20 26.72 16.74
C GLN A 4 14.55 25.36 17.34
N THR A 5 13.68 24.84 18.20
CA THR A 5 13.81 23.49 18.73
C THR A 5 13.76 22.51 17.56
N GLN A 6 14.89 21.87 17.25
CA GLN A 6 14.98 20.84 16.22
C GLN A 6 14.03 19.71 16.61
N LYS A 7 12.88 19.60 15.92
CA LYS A 7 11.90 18.54 16.19
C LYS A 7 12.52 17.21 15.78
N GLU A 8 12.85 16.41 16.80
CA GLU A 8 13.47 15.10 16.70
C GLU A 8 12.66 14.14 15.81
N THR A 9 13.35 13.47 14.90
CA THR A 9 12.77 12.43 14.03
C THR A 9 12.62 11.15 14.82
N LYS A 10 11.40 10.60 14.90
CA LYS A 10 11.13 9.34 15.61
C LYS A 10 11.01 8.19 14.62
N VAL A 11 11.84 7.15 14.79
CA VAL A 11 11.77 5.88 14.03
C VAL A 11 11.16 4.82 14.94
N LYS A 12 10.10 4.14 14.48
CA LYS A 12 9.38 3.15 15.30
C LYS A 12 8.94 1.95 14.45
N PRO A 13 9.18 0.69 14.87
CA PRO A 13 8.54 -0.47 14.28
C PRO A 13 7.05 -0.50 14.67
N VAL A 14 6.20 -0.91 13.73
CA VAL A 14 4.75 -0.92 13.91
C VAL A 14 4.18 -2.23 13.36
N LEU A 15 3.22 -2.82 14.09
CA LEU A 15 2.48 -4.00 13.62
C LEU A 15 1.30 -3.60 12.75
N PHE A 16 0.58 -2.56 13.18
CA PHE A 16 -0.54 -1.97 12.47
C PHE A 16 -0.49 -0.46 12.65
N ASP A 17 -0.77 0.28 11.58
CA ASP A 17 -0.48 1.71 11.52
C ASP A 17 -1.72 2.61 11.40
N GLY A 18 -2.92 2.03 11.28
CA GLY A 18 -4.19 2.76 11.30
C GLY A 18 -4.47 3.58 10.04
N PHE A 19 -4.02 3.11 8.88
CA PHE A 19 -4.39 3.72 7.60
C PHE A 19 -5.36 2.83 6.84
N LEU A 20 -6.28 3.48 6.14
CA LEU A 20 -7.06 2.86 5.08
C LEU A 20 -6.74 3.59 3.77
N VAL A 21 -6.22 2.86 2.79
CA VAL A 21 -5.77 3.42 1.52
C VAL A 21 -6.46 2.69 0.38
N THR A 22 -6.98 3.43 -0.60
CA THR A 22 -7.44 2.84 -1.86
C THR A 22 -6.67 3.42 -3.03
N GLY A 23 -6.57 2.68 -4.12
CA GLY A 23 -5.82 3.10 -5.28
C GLY A 23 -5.91 2.15 -6.44
N TYR A 24 -4.99 2.30 -7.39
CA TYR A 24 -4.95 1.56 -8.63
C TYR A 24 -3.56 1.00 -8.89
N VAL A 25 -3.51 -0.24 -9.39
CA VAL A 25 -2.28 -0.92 -9.82
C VAL A 25 -2.64 -2.05 -10.76
N ASP A 26 -1.82 -2.29 -11.78
CA ASP A 26 -1.97 -3.41 -12.72
C ASP A 26 -3.42 -3.59 -13.20
N ASN A 27 -4.03 -2.53 -13.73
CA ASN A 27 -5.39 -2.56 -14.27
C ASN A 27 -6.50 -2.99 -13.30
N GLY A 28 -6.33 -2.73 -12.00
CA GLY A 28 -7.32 -3.04 -10.99
C GLY A 28 -7.18 -2.16 -9.75
N ALA A 29 -8.27 -2.01 -9.01
CA ALA A 29 -8.28 -1.25 -7.77
C ALA A 29 -7.73 -2.07 -6.60
N TYR A 30 -7.41 -1.39 -5.50
CA TYR A 30 -7.05 -2.04 -4.24
C TYR A 30 -7.58 -1.26 -3.04
N ILE A 31 -7.67 -1.95 -1.91
CA ILE A 31 -7.89 -1.37 -0.58
C ILE A 31 -6.86 -1.98 0.36
N ASN A 32 -6.06 -1.15 1.02
CA ASN A 32 -4.99 -1.56 1.91
C ASN A 32 -5.19 -1.03 3.33
N CYS A 33 -4.85 -1.90 4.27
CA CYS A 33 -4.36 -1.53 5.57
C CYS A 33 -2.83 -1.42 5.54
N THR A 34 -2.24 -0.79 6.55
CA THR A 34 -0.78 -0.62 6.63
C THR A 34 -0.20 -1.28 7.86
N GLY A 35 0.92 -1.98 7.66
CA GLY A 35 1.67 -2.69 8.70
C GLY A 35 1.68 -4.20 8.46
N PRO A 36 2.69 -4.93 8.99
CA PRO A 36 3.80 -4.43 9.80
C PRO A 36 4.84 -3.64 8.98
N GLY A 37 5.63 -2.79 9.65
CA GLY A 37 6.64 -1.95 8.98
C GLY A 37 7.43 -1.04 9.92
N VAL A 38 8.15 -0.08 9.33
CA VAL A 38 8.95 0.94 10.03
C VAL A 38 8.41 2.32 9.70
N ARG A 39 7.97 3.05 10.73
CA ARG A 39 7.43 4.41 10.62
C ARG A 39 8.48 5.44 11.03
N PHE A 40 8.67 6.43 10.17
CA PHE A 40 9.46 7.64 10.39
C PHE A 40 8.51 8.81 10.60
N THR A 41 8.62 9.51 11.73
CA THR A 41 7.72 10.64 12.05
C THR A 41 8.51 11.91 12.30
N LYS A 42 8.16 12.96 11.56
CA LYS A 42 8.57 14.34 11.80
C LYS A 42 7.33 15.22 11.67
N LYS A 43 6.66 15.46 12.82
CA LYS A 43 5.34 16.12 12.85
C LYS A 43 5.31 17.41 12.01
N PRO A 44 4.26 17.61 11.18
CA PRO A 44 3.03 16.81 11.06
C PRO A 44 3.10 15.66 10.03
N VAL A 45 4.28 15.33 9.52
CA VAL A 45 4.50 14.32 8.48
C VAL A 45 4.92 12.98 9.10
N SER A 46 4.41 11.89 8.55
CA SER A 46 4.92 10.54 8.80
C SER A 46 5.08 9.77 7.51
N VAL A 47 6.12 8.95 7.41
CA VAL A 47 6.35 8.02 6.30
C VAL A 47 6.47 6.63 6.88
N LEU A 48 5.79 5.67 6.28
CA LEU A 48 5.86 4.25 6.60
C LEU A 48 6.46 3.51 5.42
N LEU A 49 7.48 2.69 5.68
CA LEU A 49 7.89 1.60 4.80
C LEU A 49 7.37 0.30 5.41
N GLY A 50 6.56 -0.46 4.69
CA GLY A 50 6.02 -1.69 5.27
C GLY A 50 5.15 -2.50 4.34
N PHE A 51 4.62 -3.57 4.91
CA PHE A 51 3.64 -4.44 4.27
C PHE A 51 2.26 -3.79 4.21
N LEU A 52 1.53 -4.17 3.18
CA LEU A 52 0.24 -3.62 2.79
C LEU A 52 -0.76 -4.78 2.63
N PRO A 53 -1.25 -5.37 3.73
CA PRO A 53 -2.32 -6.35 3.67
C PRO A 53 -3.60 -5.68 3.20
N GLY A 54 -4.29 -6.30 2.25
CA GLY A 54 -5.44 -5.67 1.63
C GLY A 54 -6.20 -6.56 0.66
N LEU A 55 -7.12 -5.95 -0.06
CA LEU A 55 -7.92 -6.58 -1.10
C LEU A 55 -7.54 -6.01 -2.47
N ARG A 56 -7.42 -6.88 -3.47
CA ARG A 56 -7.33 -6.51 -4.87
C ARG A 56 -8.68 -6.69 -5.52
N ILE A 57 -9.05 -5.73 -6.35
CA ILE A 57 -10.31 -5.71 -7.08
C ILE A 57 -9.96 -5.65 -8.56
N LYS A 58 -9.99 -6.82 -9.19
CA LYS A 58 -9.58 -7.00 -10.58
C LYS A 58 -10.27 -8.24 -11.14
N GLU A 59 -10.93 -8.08 -12.29
CA GLU A 59 -11.50 -9.22 -13.01
C GLU A 59 -10.40 -10.15 -13.52
N ASP A 60 -10.58 -11.45 -13.30
CA ASP A 60 -9.70 -12.47 -13.84
C ASP A 60 -10.09 -12.80 -15.29
N LYS A 61 -9.28 -12.31 -16.23
CA LYS A 61 -9.51 -12.47 -17.67
C LYS A 61 -8.86 -13.77 -18.14
N VAL A 62 -9.67 -14.84 -18.18
CA VAL A 62 -9.28 -16.17 -18.66
C VAL A 62 -10.08 -16.56 -19.91
N PRO A 63 -9.61 -17.52 -20.72
CA PRO A 63 -10.38 -18.09 -21.82
C PRO A 63 -11.74 -18.64 -21.36
N GLU A 64 -12.71 -18.68 -22.27
CA GLU A 64 -14.03 -19.22 -21.99
C GLU A 64 -13.96 -20.69 -21.53
N GLY A 65 -14.75 -21.04 -20.51
CA GLY A 65 -14.75 -22.38 -19.91
C GLY A 65 -13.58 -22.69 -18.95
N ALA A 66 -12.59 -21.80 -18.82
CA ALA A 66 -11.52 -21.95 -17.84
C ALA A 66 -11.96 -21.54 -16.42
N SER A 67 -11.31 -22.10 -15.40
CA SER A 67 -11.47 -21.63 -14.02
C SER A 67 -10.92 -20.21 -13.88
N LYS A 68 -11.61 -19.38 -13.09
CA LYS A 68 -11.25 -17.99 -12.84
C LYS A 68 -11.26 -17.67 -11.35
N ASN A 69 -10.39 -16.77 -10.92
CA ASN A 69 -10.41 -16.23 -9.56
C ASN A 69 -11.62 -15.33 -9.34
N SER A 70 -11.97 -15.14 -8.06
CA SER A 70 -12.91 -14.10 -7.64
C SER A 70 -12.44 -12.72 -8.11
N ALA A 71 -13.37 -11.82 -8.44
CA ALA A 71 -13.05 -10.43 -8.77
C ALA A 71 -12.45 -9.65 -7.59
N VAL A 72 -12.68 -10.12 -6.36
CA VAL A 72 -12.08 -9.61 -5.13
C VAL A 72 -11.22 -10.69 -4.50
N THR A 73 -9.93 -10.42 -4.32
CA THR A 73 -8.97 -11.37 -3.77
C THR A 73 -8.16 -10.76 -2.63
N PRO A 74 -7.76 -11.57 -1.62
CA PRO A 74 -6.78 -11.12 -0.64
C PRO A 74 -5.45 -10.87 -1.31
N SER A 75 -4.70 -9.90 -0.80
CA SER A 75 -3.40 -9.54 -1.33
C SER A 75 -2.46 -9.05 -0.24
N LEU A 76 -1.17 -9.23 -0.50
CA LEU A 76 -0.10 -8.66 0.28
C LEU A 76 0.82 -7.88 -0.65
N GLY A 77 0.88 -6.57 -0.45
CA GLY A 77 1.88 -5.71 -1.07
C GLY A 77 2.94 -5.29 -0.06
N PHE A 78 3.92 -4.53 -0.56
CA PHE A 78 4.79 -3.70 0.28
C PHE A 78 4.94 -2.33 -0.37
N GLY A 79 5.34 -1.32 0.39
CA GLY A 79 5.61 -0.02 -0.22
C GLY A 79 5.76 1.11 0.77
N LEU A 80 5.66 2.32 0.23
CA LEU A 80 5.77 3.56 0.98
C LEU A 80 4.39 4.18 1.17
N THR A 81 4.07 4.59 2.40
CA THR A 81 2.90 5.41 2.71
C THR A 81 3.36 6.68 3.40
N ALA A 82 3.15 7.83 2.76
CA ALA A 82 3.36 9.14 3.38
C ALA A 82 2.03 9.68 3.89
N ALA A 83 2.03 10.36 5.03
CA ALA A 83 0.87 11.06 5.55
C ALA A 83 1.22 12.46 6.03
N TYR A 84 0.29 13.39 5.78
CA TYR A 84 0.25 14.72 6.36
C TYR A 84 -1.08 14.87 7.10
N LYS A 85 -1.02 15.01 8.43
CA LYS A 85 -2.21 14.95 9.30
C LYS A 85 -2.98 13.64 9.02
N HIS A 86 -4.21 13.71 8.52
CA HIS A 86 -5.04 12.56 8.19
C HIS A 86 -4.97 12.13 6.72
N LEU A 87 -4.40 12.95 5.82
CA LEU A 87 -4.29 12.60 4.41
C LEU A 87 -3.08 11.68 4.20
N ALA A 88 -3.28 10.57 3.50
CA ALA A 88 -2.22 9.64 3.12
C ALA A 88 -2.10 9.47 1.61
N ILE A 89 -0.86 9.29 1.15
CA ILE A 89 -0.51 8.91 -0.22
C ILE A 89 0.34 7.64 -0.13
N GLN A 90 0.08 6.68 -1.00
CA GLN A 90 0.76 5.38 -0.99
C GLN A 90 1.28 5.02 -2.38
N VAL A 91 2.50 4.48 -2.40
CA VAL A 91 3.10 3.83 -3.56
C VAL A 91 3.32 2.35 -3.19
N PRO A 92 2.33 1.49 -3.47
CA PRO A 92 2.46 0.05 -3.24
C PRO A 92 3.16 -0.65 -4.40
N PHE A 93 3.73 -1.80 -4.11
CA PHE A 93 4.26 -2.76 -5.07
C PHE A 93 3.60 -4.11 -4.80
N TYR A 94 3.04 -4.70 -5.87
CA TYR A 94 2.44 -6.04 -5.82
C TYR A 94 3.06 -6.94 -6.86
N TYR A 95 3.29 -8.19 -6.49
CA TYR A 95 3.70 -9.21 -7.44
C TYR A 95 2.46 -9.82 -8.09
N THR A 96 2.39 -9.74 -9.42
CA THR A 96 1.45 -10.54 -10.20
C THR A 96 2.18 -11.80 -10.62
N SER A 97 1.65 -12.96 -10.23
CA SER A 97 2.24 -14.27 -10.54
C SER A 97 2.27 -14.54 -12.05
N LYS A 98 3.24 -15.35 -12.48
CA LYS A 98 3.31 -15.82 -13.87
C LYS A 98 2.06 -16.59 -14.26
N THR A 99 1.71 -16.52 -15.54
CA THR A 99 0.65 -17.32 -16.18
C THR A 99 1.24 -18.14 -17.32
N ALA A 100 0.43 -18.94 -18.01
CA ALA A 100 0.87 -19.68 -19.20
C ALA A 100 1.31 -18.77 -20.37
N THR A 101 0.88 -17.50 -20.38
CA THR A 101 1.08 -16.57 -21.51
C THR A 101 1.78 -15.26 -21.13
N LYS A 102 2.08 -15.04 -19.85
CA LYS A 102 2.71 -13.80 -19.33
C LYS A 102 3.62 -14.07 -18.15
N ASP A 103 4.76 -13.39 -18.12
CA ASP A 103 5.70 -13.43 -17.01
C ASP A 103 5.14 -12.78 -15.75
N GLY A 104 5.58 -13.31 -14.60
CA GLY A 104 5.28 -12.71 -13.31
C GLY A 104 6.15 -11.47 -13.08
N LYS A 105 5.55 -10.40 -12.57
CA LYS A 105 6.24 -9.12 -12.41
C LYS A 105 5.70 -8.31 -11.23
N TRP A 106 6.56 -7.44 -10.71
CA TRP A 106 6.18 -6.43 -9.75
C TRP A 106 5.51 -5.25 -10.46
N ASN A 107 4.39 -4.80 -9.92
CA ASN A 107 3.64 -3.66 -10.43
C ASN A 107 3.61 -2.56 -9.38
N PRO A 108 4.17 -1.36 -9.68
CA PRO A 108 3.97 -0.20 -8.84
C PRO A 108 2.54 0.33 -9.01
N GLY A 109 1.96 0.80 -7.91
CA GLY A 109 0.67 1.46 -7.87
C GLY A 109 0.73 2.87 -7.34
N ILE A 110 -0.44 3.48 -7.24
CA ILE A 110 -0.63 4.72 -6.51
C ILE A 110 -1.99 4.71 -5.81
N GLY A 111 -2.05 5.30 -4.62
CA GLY A 111 -3.30 5.44 -3.88
C GLY A 111 -3.32 6.61 -2.93
N ILE A 112 -4.53 6.89 -2.47
CA ILE A 112 -4.88 7.92 -1.51
C ILE A 112 -5.61 7.29 -0.34
N GLY A 113 -5.44 7.82 0.86
CA GLY A 113 -6.06 7.25 2.03
C GLY A 113 -6.22 8.20 3.18
N TYR A 114 -6.74 7.64 4.25
CA TYR A 114 -6.97 8.32 5.50
C TYR A 114 -6.16 7.65 6.61
N LYS A 115 -5.53 8.46 7.45
CA LYS A 115 -4.89 8.06 8.70
C LYS A 115 -5.80 8.46 9.86
N PHE A 116 -6.26 7.47 10.63
CA PHE A 116 -7.09 7.68 11.82
C PHE A 116 -6.30 8.30 12.98
#